data_AF-A0A7J8PWF1-F1
#
_entry.id   AF-A0A7J8PWF1-F1
#
_cell.length_a   1.000
_cell.length_b   1.000
_cell.length_c   1.000
_cell.angle_alpha   90.00
_cell.angle_beta   90.00
_cell.angle_gamma   90.00
#
_symmetry.space_group_name_H-M   'P 1'
#
loop_
_entity.id
_entity.type
_entity.pdbx_description
1 polymer ?
#
loop_
_entity_poly.entity_id
_entity_poly.type
_entity_poly.pdbx_seq_one_letter_code
_entity_poly.pdbx_strand_id
1 'polypeptide(L)' 'MQSKEETATNVLQETGAALIHAHADGRIISGQGTVSLELLEQAPHMDTKRVPISGGGLKSGVALAAKSFNPAI' A
#
# COMPACT_ATOMS: atom_id res chain seq x y z
N MET A 1 3.87 29.11 2.80
CA MET A 1 4.07 27.73 3.28
C MET A 1 4.68 26.93 2.15
N GLN A 2 5.82 26.26 2.36
CA GLN A 2 6.36 25.30 1.38
C GLN A 2 5.46 24.04 1.33
N SER A 3 5.39 23.39 0.17
CA SER A 3 4.70 22.10 0.03
C SER A 3 5.47 21.00 0.76
N LYS A 4 4.77 19.95 1.20
CA LYS A 4 5.39 18.73 1.74
C LYS A 4 6.41 18.12 0.75
N GLU A 5 6.11 18.19 -0.55
CA GLU A 5 6.99 17.64 -1.59
C GLU A 5 8.27 18.46 -1.75
N GLU A 6 8.17 19.78 -1.64
CA GLU A 6 9.30 20.70 -1.75
C GLU A 6 10.25 20.51 -0.55
N THR A 7 9.70 20.48 0.67
CA THR A 7 10.50 20.21 1.88
C THR A 7 11.17 18.84 1.81
N ALA A 8 10.45 17.80 1.37
CA ALA A 8 11.04 16.47 1.21
C ALA A 8 12.21 16.49 0.21
N THR A 9 12.02 17.15 -0.95
CA THR A 9 13.05 17.27 -1.99
C THR A 9 14.32 17.94 -1.49
N ASN A 10 14.19 19.02 -0.70
CA ASN A 10 15.35 19.71 -0.13
C ASN A 10 16.13 18.80 0.83
N VAL A 11 15.43 18.06 1.70
CA VAL A 11 16.07 17.11 2.62
C VAL A 11 16.79 16.00 1.87
N LEU A 12 16.22 15.47 0.77
CA LEU A 12 16.90 14.50 -0.09
C LEU A 12 18.21 15.06 -0.65
N GLN A 13 18.18 16.29 -1.16
CA GLN A 13 19.36 16.94 -1.76
C GLN A 13 20.46 17.21 -0.74
N GLU A 14 20.09 17.64 0.48
CA GLU A 14 21.05 17.97 1.53
C GLU A 14 21.68 16.73 2.19
N THR A 15 20.91 15.66 2.34
CA THR A 15 21.32 14.49 3.16
C THR A 15 21.69 13.26 2.35
N GLY A 16 21.27 13.17 1.08
CA GLY A 16 21.37 11.94 0.29
C GLY A 16 20.45 10.80 0.77
N ALA A 17 19.49 11.08 1.64
CA ALA A 17 18.51 10.09 2.11
C ALA A 17 17.60 9.59 0.97
N ALA A 18 16.97 8.44 1.16
CA ALA A 18 15.98 7.91 0.22
C ALA A 18 14.56 8.38 0.60
N LEU A 19 13.78 8.84 -0.40
CA LEU A 19 12.37 9.15 -0.21
C LEU A 19 11.56 7.85 -0.15
N ILE A 20 10.79 7.67 0.92
CA ILE A 20 9.82 6.59 1.03
C ILE A 20 8.42 7.17 0.88
N HIS A 21 7.75 6.89 -0.25
CA HIS A 21 6.38 7.36 -0.45
C HIS A 21 5.40 6.65 0.48
N ALA A 22 4.42 7.37 1.00
CA ALA A 22 3.43 6.79 1.92
C ALA A 22 2.47 5.78 1.25
N HIS A 23 2.38 5.74 -0.08
CA HIS A 23 1.44 4.87 -0.81
C HIS A 23 1.84 4.56 -2.26
N ALA A 24 2.46 5.50 -2.98
CA ALA A 24 2.87 5.36 -4.38
C ALA A 24 4.28 4.75 -4.55
N ASP A 25 4.58 3.69 -3.81
CA ASP A 25 5.82 2.89 -3.95
C ASP A 25 5.41 1.41 -3.99
N GLY A 26 5.93 0.66 -4.96
CA GLY A 26 5.61 -0.75 -5.15
C GLY A 26 5.88 -1.60 -3.90
N ARG A 27 6.97 -1.33 -3.16
CA ARG A 27 7.32 -2.04 -1.92
C ARG A 27 6.31 -1.74 -0.81
N ILE A 28 5.85 -0.49 -0.72
CA ILE A 28 4.83 -0.10 0.25
C ILE A 28 3.51 -0.79 -0.09
N ILE A 29 3.09 -0.79 -1.35
CA ILE A 29 1.87 -1.48 -1.82
C ILE A 29 1.96 -2.99 -1.53
N SER A 30 3.09 -3.63 -1.86
CA SER A 30 3.31 -5.06 -1.58
C SER A 30 3.25 -5.36 -0.09
N GLY A 31 3.89 -4.53 0.75
CA GLY A 31 3.83 -4.65 2.20
C GLY A 31 2.41 -4.49 2.74
N GLN A 32 1.62 -3.53 2.23
CA GLN A 32 0.22 -3.40 2.64
C GLN A 32 -0.63 -4.61 2.24
N GLY A 33 -0.28 -5.32 1.16
CA GLY A 33 -1.00 -6.49 0.69
C GLY A 33 -0.94 -7.69 1.64
N THR A 34 0.03 -7.76 2.56
CA THR A 34 0.18 -8.90 3.47
C THR A 34 -1.01 -9.07 4.40
N VAL A 35 -1.70 -7.98 4.77
CA VAL A 35 -2.95 -8.05 5.55
C VAL A 35 -4.01 -8.90 4.85
N SER A 36 -4.04 -8.87 3.51
CA SER A 36 -4.97 -9.70 2.74
C SER A 36 -4.56 -11.17 2.74
N LEU A 37 -3.27 -11.49 2.82
CA LEU A 37 -2.79 -12.87 2.93
C LEU A 37 -3.21 -13.44 4.29
N GLU A 38 -2.94 -12.70 5.36
CA GLU A 38 -3.32 -13.08 6.73
C GLU A 38 -4.85 -13.27 6.85
N LEU A 39 -5.64 -12.37 6.28
CA LEU A 39 -7.11 -12.49 6.29
C LEU A 39 -7.61 -13.70 5.49
N LEU A 40 -6.97 -14.06 4.37
CA LEU A 40 -7.35 -15.24 3.59
C LEU A 40 -6.98 -16.54 4.29
N GLU A 41 -5.89 -16.55 5.07
CA GLU A 41 -5.53 -17.67 5.93
C GLU A 41 -6.53 -17.84 7.08
N GLN A 42 -6.95 -16.74 7.71
CA GLN A 42 -7.86 -16.76 8.86
C GLN A 42 -9.33 -16.96 8.47
N ALA A 43 -9.73 -16.52 7.28
CA ALA A 43 -11.11 -16.59 6.78
C ALA A 43 -11.12 -17.02 5.29
N PRO A 44 -10.83 -18.29 4.97
CA PRO A 44 -10.64 -18.77 3.60
C PRO A 44 -11.90 -18.74 2.74
N HIS A 45 -13.08 -18.64 3.35
CA HIS A 45 -14.37 -18.59 2.66
C HIS A 45 -14.87 -17.16 2.40
N MET A 46 -14.07 -16.14 2.72
CA MET A 46 -14.44 -14.74 2.50
C MET A 46 -14.55 -14.44 1.00
N ASP A 47 -15.74 -14.00 0.59
CA ASP A 47 -16.07 -13.65 -0.79
C ASP A 47 -15.98 -12.13 -1.07
N THR A 48 -16.01 -11.29 -0.02
CA THR A 48 -16.04 -9.83 -0.16
C THR A 48 -15.13 -9.14 0.87
N LYS A 49 -14.36 -8.12 0.45
CA LYS A 49 -13.51 -7.29 1.32
C LYS A 49 -13.84 -5.80 1.21
N ARG A 50 -14.07 -5.14 2.35
CA ARG A 50 -14.24 -3.67 2.42
C ARG A 50 -12.96 -3.05 2.96
N VAL A 51 -12.33 -2.18 2.17
CA VAL A 51 -11.03 -1.58 2.49
C VAL A 51 -11.14 -0.05 2.49
N PRO A 52 -10.72 0.65 3.56
CA PRO A 52 -10.69 2.11 3.58
C PRO A 52 -9.69 2.66 2.56
N ILE A 53 -9.97 3.85 2.04
CA ILE A 53 -9.15 4.48 1.00
C ILE A 53 -8.75 5.89 1.45
N SER A 54 -7.44 6.15 1.42
CA SER A 54 -6.84 7.48 1.39
C SER A 54 -5.96 7.57 0.14
N GLY A 55 -4.63 7.53 0.25
CA GLY A 55 -3.70 7.45 -0.90
C GLY A 55 -3.74 6.13 -1.70
N GLY A 56 -4.66 5.21 -1.39
CA GLY A 56 -4.90 4.00 -2.20
C GLY A 56 -3.90 2.85 -2.04
N GLY A 57 -2.77 3.02 -1.35
CA GLY A 57 -1.76 1.96 -1.18
C GLY A 57 -2.31 0.68 -0.55
N LEU A 58 -3.09 0.81 0.52
CA LEU A 58 -3.74 -0.33 1.20
C LEU A 58 -4.71 -1.08 0.27
N LYS A 59 -5.67 -0.37 -0.34
CA LYS A 59 -6.63 -0.99 -1.27
C LYS A 59 -5.93 -1.66 -2.44
N SER A 60 -4.88 -1.05 -2.97
CA SER A 60 -4.11 -1.62 -4.09
C SER A 60 -3.42 -2.92 -3.69
N GLY A 61 -2.74 -2.94 -2.54
CA GLY A 61 -2.09 -4.13 -2.02
C GLY A 61 -3.09 -5.26 -1.71
N VAL A 62 -4.19 -4.93 -1.04
CA VAL A 62 -5.24 -5.91 -0.72
C VAL A 62 -5.88 -6.46 -2.00
N ALA A 63 -6.19 -5.62 -2.98
CA ALA A 63 -6.79 -6.06 -4.24
C ALA A 63 -5.85 -6.97 -5.03
N LEU A 64 -4.56 -6.62 -5.11
CA LEU A 64 -3.55 -7.46 -5.77
C LEU A 64 -3.49 -8.84 -5.11
N ALA A 65 -3.28 -8.91 -3.81
CA ALA A 65 -3.19 -10.18 -3.08
C ALA A 65 -4.49 -11.00 -3.17
N ALA A 66 -5.66 -10.36 -2.99
CA ALA A 66 -6.95 -11.03 -3.06
C ALA A 66 -7.21 -11.64 -4.45
N LYS A 67 -7.01 -10.86 -5.52
CA LYS A 67 -7.26 -11.32 -6.90
C LYS A 67 -6.24 -12.36 -7.35
N SER A 68 -5.00 -12.33 -6.85
CA SER A 68 -4.02 -13.38 -7.09
C SER A 68 -4.41 -14.70 -6.43
N PHE A 69 -5.07 -14.67 -5.27
CA PHE A 69 -5.54 -15.88 -4.58
C PHE A 69 -6.83 -16.43 -5.18
N ASN A 70 -7.83 -15.58 -5.40
CA ASN A 70 -9.09 -15.93 -6.03
C ASN A 70 -9.62 -14.72 -6.83
N PRO A 71 -9.60 -14.78 -8.18
CA PRO A 71 -10.08 -13.69 -9.02
C PRO A 71 -11.56 -13.32 -8.83
N ALA A 72 -12.36 -14.19 -8.22
CA ALA A 72 -13.78 -13.93 -7.94
C ALA A 72 -14.04 -13.08 -6.68
N ILE A 73 -13.06 -12.92 -5.78
CA ILE A 73 -13.15 -12.04 -4.59
C ILE A 73 -13.11 -10.56 -5.00
#